data_AF-A0A7C1BPH2-F1
#
_entry.id   AF-A0A7C1BPH2-F1
#
_cell.length_a   1.000
_cell.length_b   1.000
_cell.length_c   1.000
_cell.angle_alpha   90.00
_cell.angle_beta   90.00
_cell.angle_gamma   90.00
#
_symmetry.space_group_name_H-M   'P 1'
#
loop_
_entity.id
_entity.type
_entity.pdbx_description
1 polymer ?
#
loop_
_entity_poly.entity_id
_entity_poly.type
_entity_poly.pdbx_seq_one_letter_code
_entity_poly.pdbx_strand_id
1 'polypeptide(L)'
;MGFSRPDSFKEALPFFTSTINSFQRLSKEEAKKIKPHEITIYTVREGDTWESISCKFGQQPGNAETLALINAFDPAKFPQPGTRIKVIAERH
;
A
#
# COMPACT_ATOMS: atom_id res chain seq x y z
N MET A 1 -14.84 17.85 6.77
CA MET A 1 -16.30 17.66 6.91
C MET A 1 -16.54 16.75 8.11
N GLY A 2 -17.12 17.27 9.19
CA GLY A 2 -17.46 16.48 10.38
C GLY A 2 -18.88 16.80 10.78
N PHE A 3 -19.75 15.78 10.80
CA PHE A 3 -21.15 15.91 11.21
C PHE A 3 -21.24 15.85 12.74
N SER A 4 -20.79 16.90 13.42
CA SER A 4 -20.69 16.93 14.90
C SER A 4 -21.87 17.64 15.59
N ARG A 5 -22.95 17.99 14.85
CA ARG A 5 -24.19 18.52 15.44
C ARG A 5 -25.27 17.43 15.45
N PRO A 6 -26.01 17.23 16.55
CA PRO A 6 -27.05 16.19 16.64
C PRO A 6 -28.09 16.23 15.51
N ASP A 7 -28.45 17.43 15.03
CA ASP A 7 -29.41 17.60 13.94
C ASP A 7 -28.88 17.12 12.57
N SER A 8 -27.57 17.21 12.36
CA SER A 8 -26.91 16.80 11.11
C SER A 8 -26.85 15.28 10.93
N PHE A 9 -27.09 14.48 11.98
CA PHE A 9 -27.11 13.03 11.86
C PHE A 9 -28.27 12.54 10.98
N LYS A 10 -29.46 13.15 11.11
CA LYS A 10 -30.65 12.79 10.31
C LYS A 10 -30.42 13.04 8.83
N GLU A 11 -29.73 14.12 8.48
CA GLU A 11 -29.37 14.47 7.10
C GLU A 11 -28.30 13.52 6.52
N ALA A 12 -27.42 12.99 7.36
CA ALA A 12 -26.38 12.04 6.96
C ALA A 12 -26.86 10.58 6.87
N LEU A 13 -28.04 10.24 7.42
CA LEU A 13 -28.58 8.87 7.40
C LEU A 13 -28.69 8.25 5.99
N PRO A 14 -29.18 8.95 4.95
CA PRO A 14 -29.23 8.39 3.60
C PRO A 14 -27.84 8.07 3.04
N PHE A 15 -26.85 8.92 3.33
CA PHE A 15 -25.46 8.69 2.95
C PHE A 15 -24.90 7.44 3.62
N PHE A 16 -25.04 7.32 4.95
CA PHE A 16 -24.60 6.13 5.68
C PHE A 16 -25.30 4.87 5.20
N THR A 17 -26.61 4.94 4.97
CA THR A 17 -27.41 3.81 4.48
C THR A 17 -26.93 3.37 3.09
N SER A 18 -26.65 4.32 2.19
CA SER A 18 -26.11 4.03 0.86
C SER A 18 -24.72 3.38 0.94
N THR A 19 -23.84 3.86 1.82
CA THR A 19 -22.51 3.25 2.01
C THR A 19 -22.64 1.84 2.57
N ILE A 20 -23.45 1.62 3.60
CA ILE A 20 -23.64 0.30 4.22
C ILE A 20 -24.20 -0.70 3.21
N ASN A 21 -25.18 -0.29 2.40
CA ASN A 21 -25.79 -1.15 1.38
C ASN A 21 -24.90 -1.38 0.15
N SER A 22 -23.80 -0.64 0.00
CA SER A 22 -22.85 -0.83 -1.11
C SER A 22 -21.84 -1.95 -0.88
N PHE A 23 -21.70 -2.42 0.37
CA PHE A 23 -20.80 -3.53 0.67
C PHE A 23 -21.39 -4.85 0.16
N GLN A 24 -20.68 -5.48 -0.76
CA GLN A 24 -21.00 -6.82 -1.27
C GLN A 24 -19.94 -7.83 -0.81
N ARG A 25 -20.38 -9.06 -0.50
CA ARG A 25 -19.43 -10.17 -0.23
C ARG A 25 -18.74 -10.55 -1.52
N LEU A 26 -17.42 -10.69 -1.47
CA LEU A 26 -16.64 -11.23 -2.57
C LEU A 26 -17.02 -12.70 -2.81
N SER A 27 -17.28 -13.05 -4.07
CA SER A 27 -17.35 -14.45 -4.49
C SER A 27 -15.97 -15.11 -4.42
N LYS A 28 -15.94 -16.45 -4.42
CA LYS A 28 -14.67 -17.20 -4.43
C LYS A 28 -13.83 -16.90 -5.67
N GLU A 29 -14.46 -16.61 -6.80
CA GLU A 29 -13.77 -16.29 -8.06
C GLU A 29 -13.20 -14.88 -8.06
N GLU A 30 -13.93 -13.90 -7.52
CA GLU A 30 -13.43 -12.53 -7.34
C GLU A 30 -12.30 -12.48 -6.32
N ALA A 31 -12.44 -13.19 -5.19
CA ALA A 31 -11.39 -13.26 -4.18
C ALA A 31 -10.08 -13.83 -4.74
N LYS A 32 -10.13 -14.80 -5.66
CA LYS A 32 -8.96 -15.35 -6.34
C LYS A 32 -8.29 -14.38 -7.31
N LYS A 33 -9.04 -13.41 -7.85
CA LYS A 33 -8.50 -12.38 -8.76
C LYS A 33 -7.82 -11.24 -8.01
N ILE A 34 -8.09 -11.10 -6.71
CA ILE A 34 -7.40 -10.13 -5.87
C ILE A 34 -5.97 -10.62 -5.64
N LYS A 35 -5.01 -9.82 -6.10
CA LYS A 35 -3.60 -9.97 -5.76
C LYS A 35 -3.29 -9.01 -4.60
N PRO A 36 -3.30 -9.48 -3.35
CA PRO A 36 -2.98 -8.61 -2.24
C PRO A 36 -1.53 -8.16 -2.37
N HIS A 37 -1.32 -6.89 -2.07
CA HIS A 37 0.01 -6.37 -1.84
C HIS A 37 0.44 -6.77 -0.42
N GLU A 38 1.54 -7.51 -0.31
CA GLU A 38 2.09 -7.96 0.96
C GLU A 38 3.44 -7.30 1.23
N ILE A 39 3.72 -7.03 2.51
CA ILE A 39 5.03 -6.55 2.93
C ILE A 39 5.93 -7.77 3.11
N THR A 40 7.04 -7.82 2.38
CA THR A 40 8.08 -8.83 2.53
C THR A 40 9.43 -8.21 2.86
N ILE A 41 10.38 -9.03 3.29
CA ILE A 41 11.74 -8.61 3.61
C ILE A 41 12.67 -8.99 2.47
N TYR A 42 13.35 -7.99 1.92
CA TYR A 42 14.36 -8.14 0.90
C TYR A 42 15.76 -7.83 1.46
N THR A 43 16.74 -8.65 1.10
CA THR A 43 18.15 -8.36 1.39
C THR A 43 18.77 -7.65 0.20
N VAL A 44 19.21 -6.42 0.41
CA VAL A 44 19.86 -5.57 -0.59
C VAL A 44 21.11 -6.25 -1.14
N ARG A 45 21.26 -6.27 -2.46
CA ARG A 45 22.42 -6.83 -3.17
C ARG A 45 23.35 -5.71 -3.62
N GLU A 46 24.58 -6.09 -3.95
CA GLU A 46 25.53 -5.17 -4.55
C GLU A 46 25.00 -4.63 -5.88
N GLY A 47 25.07 -3.30 -6.06
CA GLY A 47 24.54 -2.61 -7.23
C GLY A 47 23.03 -2.34 -7.22
N ASP A 48 22.30 -2.73 -6.16
CA ASP A 48 20.90 -2.35 -6.02
C ASP A 48 20.75 -0.84 -5.78
N THR A 49 19.72 -0.25 -6.37
CA THR A 49 19.27 1.13 -6.12
C THR A 49 17.82 1.11 -5.63
N TRP A 50 17.33 2.20 -5.06
CA TRP A 50 15.92 2.27 -4.66
C TRP A 50 14.97 2.05 -5.84
N GLU A 51 15.34 2.56 -7.02
CA GLU A 51 14.61 2.39 -8.27
C GLU A 51 14.63 0.93 -8.73
N SER A 52 15.79 0.27 -8.73
CA SER A 52 15.90 -1.12 -9.20
C SER A 52 15.11 -2.07 -8.30
N ILE A 53 15.15 -1.84 -6.98
CA ILE A 53 14.38 -2.61 -6.00
C ILE A 53 12.88 -2.33 -6.18
N SER A 54 12.47 -1.07 -6.31
CA SER A 54 11.05 -0.70 -6.51
C SER A 54 10.46 -1.37 -7.76
N CYS A 55 11.16 -1.28 -8.89
CA CYS A 55 10.75 -1.93 -10.15
C CYS A 55 10.64 -3.45 -10.01
N LYS A 56 11.57 -4.09 -9.30
CA LYS A 56 11.58 -5.55 -9.10
C LYS A 56 10.35 -6.06 -8.35
N PHE A 57 9.77 -5.26 -7.45
CA PHE A 57 8.61 -5.63 -6.65
C PHE A 57 7.29 -5.07 -7.19
N GLY A 58 7.26 -4.65 -8.47
CA GLY A 58 6.03 -4.23 -9.15
C GLY A 58 5.46 -2.90 -8.66
N GLN A 59 6.25 -2.13 -7.90
CA GLN A 59 5.86 -0.81 -7.44
C GLN A 59 5.98 0.19 -8.61
N GLN A 60 5.02 1.13 -8.73
CA GLN A 60 5.11 2.16 -9.77
C GLN A 60 6.41 2.98 -9.64
N PRO A 61 6.95 3.53 -10.75
CA PRO A 61 8.25 4.23 -10.76
C PRO A 61 8.41 5.36 -9.73
N GLY A 62 7.32 5.96 -9.24
CA GLY A 62 7.34 6.99 -8.19
C GLY A 62 7.57 6.48 -6.76
N ASN A 63 7.78 5.17 -6.57
CA ASN A 63 7.86 4.58 -5.24
C ASN A 63 9.29 4.39 -4.70
N ALA A 64 10.34 4.79 -5.43
CA ALA A 64 11.72 4.67 -4.95
C ALA A 64 11.99 5.53 -3.70
N GLU A 65 11.57 6.80 -3.71
CA GLU A 65 11.69 7.69 -2.55
C GLU A 65 10.81 7.19 -1.38
N THR A 66 9.59 6.78 -1.70
CA THR A 66 8.66 6.17 -0.73
C THR A 66 9.27 4.91 -0.11
N LEU A 67 9.98 4.09 -0.90
CA LEU A 67 10.63 2.87 -0.44
C LEU A 67 11.75 3.17 0.56
N ALA A 68 12.55 4.20 0.33
CA ALA A 68 13.55 4.65 1.31
C ALA A 68 12.88 5.14 2.59
N LEU A 69 11.82 5.96 2.45
CA LEU A 69 11.10 6.54 3.59
C LEU A 69 10.44 5.49 4.49
N ILE A 70 9.75 4.49 3.93
CA ILE A 70 9.12 3.41 4.73
C ILE A 70 10.15 2.53 5.46
N ASN A 71 11.40 2.56 4.99
CA ASN A 71 12.53 1.88 5.61
C ASN A 71 13.38 2.80 6.50
N ALA A 72 12.94 4.04 6.72
CA ALA A 72 13.66 5.06 7.49
C ALA A 72 15.09 5.35 6.96
N PHE A 73 15.26 5.28 5.64
CA PHE A 73 16.49 5.70 4.96
C PHE A 73 16.34 7.06 4.30
N ASP A 74 17.47 7.72 4.11
CA ASP A 74 17.59 8.90 3.27
C ASP A 74 17.46 8.49 1.79
N PRO A 75 16.46 8.98 1.04
CA PRO A 75 16.27 8.61 -0.37
C PRO A 75 17.45 9.03 -1.26
N ALA A 76 18.25 10.02 -0.85
CA ALA A 76 19.42 10.44 -1.61
C ALA A 76 20.62 9.47 -1.49
N LYS A 77 20.57 8.52 -0.55
CA LYS A 77 21.64 7.54 -0.32
C LYS A 77 21.26 6.19 -0.90
N PHE A 78 22.22 5.51 -1.52
CA PHE A 78 22.00 4.14 -1.98
C PHE A 78 21.75 3.17 -0.81
N PRO A 79 20.91 2.15 -1.01
CA PRO A 79 20.71 1.10 -0.02
C PRO A 79 22.01 0.31 0.18
N GLN A 80 22.37 0.02 1.43
CA GLN A 80 23.61 -0.69 1.74
C GLN A 80 23.47 -2.20 1.48
N PRO A 81 24.38 -2.83 0.71
CA PRO A 81 24.35 -4.28 0.49
C PRO A 81 24.35 -5.08 1.79
N GLY A 82 23.58 -6.17 1.84
CA GLY A 82 23.38 -6.99 3.03
C GLY A 82 22.30 -6.47 3.99
N THR A 83 21.80 -5.25 3.80
CA THR A 83 20.73 -4.69 4.63
C THR A 83 19.40 -5.37 4.33
N ARG A 84 18.61 -5.64 5.37
CA ARG A 84 17.25 -6.16 5.26
C ARG A 84 16.27 -4.99 5.26
N ILE A 85 15.52 -4.84 4.18
CA ILE A 85 14.52 -3.79 4.01
C ILE A 85 13.14 -4.37 3.74
N LYS A 86 12.11 -3.62 4.09
CA LYS A 86 10.71 -3.89 3.78
C LYS A 86 10.44 -3.46 2.34
N VAL A 87 9.83 -4.35 1.57
CA VAL A 87 9.35 -4.08 0.21
C VAL A 87 7.89 -4.51 0.12
N ILE A 88 7.11 -3.82 -0.70
CA ILE A 88 5.72 -4.18 -0.97
C ILE A 88 5.71 -4.96 -2.29
N ALA A 89 5.27 -6.21 -2.24
CA ALA A 89 5.23 -7.10 -3.40
C ALA A 89 3.81 -7.60 -3.64
N GLU A 90 3.43 -7.81 -4.90
CA GLU A 90 2.23 -8.57 -5.22
C GLU A 90 2.46 -10.05 -4.84
N ARG A 91 1.47 -10.67 -4.17
CA ARG A 91 1.49 -12.10 -3.91
C ARG A 91 1.29 -12.89 -5.22
N HIS A 92 2.26 -13.75 -5.56
CA HIS A 92 2.19 -14.66 -6.71
C HIS A 92 1.29 -15.87 -6.47
#